data_AF-A0A969NFH4-F1
#
_entry.id   AF-A0A969NFH4-F1
#
_cell.length_a   1.000
_cell.length_b   1.000
_cell.length_c   1.000
_cell.angle_alpha   90.00
_cell.angle_beta   90.00
_cell.angle_gamma   90.00
#
_symmetry.space_group_name_H-M   'P 1'
#
loop_
_entity.id
_entity.type
_entity.pdbx_description
1 polymer ?
#
loop_
_entity_poly.entity_id
_entity_poly.type
_entity_poly.pdbx_seq_one_letter_code
_entity_poly.pdbx_strand_id
1 'polypeptide(L)'
;FESDDQFDELLNSLNEQFTEYAGYQSIMLSFDERMGNTVLVKVSKDINQNKIEEWFFMNDSWEKAEESTLELSDKKVSDFLFSLKDDYDLSLLLSIVNKSKDKVKEQFKVKNVLCKSINLIMSKDRTSANKMDDLITQATVENEEDGTTYKINFDAHGNLKDLAN
;
A
#
# COMPACT_ATOMS: atom_id res chain seq x y z
N PHE A 1 11.86 -5.27 -1.11
CA PHE A 1 12.51 -4.73 0.08
C PHE A 1 13.57 -5.69 0.53
N GLU A 2 14.82 -5.24 0.53
CA GLU A 2 15.96 -6.07 0.92
C GLU A 2 16.23 -6.00 2.42
N SER A 3 15.90 -4.88 3.08
CA SER A 3 16.03 -4.69 4.53
C SER A 3 14.87 -3.92 5.15
N ASP A 4 14.77 -4.02 6.48
CA ASP A 4 13.81 -3.27 7.29
C ASP A 4 14.14 -1.75 7.25
N ASP A 5 15.42 -1.37 7.26
CA ASP A 5 15.86 0.03 7.17
C ASP A 5 15.39 0.72 5.89
N GLN A 6 15.50 0.04 4.72
CA GLN A 6 15.01 0.56 3.45
C GLN A 6 13.49 0.78 3.47
N PHE A 7 12.78 -0.07 4.22
CA PHE A 7 11.34 0.05 4.36
C PHE A 7 10.97 1.26 5.23
N ASP A 8 11.66 1.45 6.36
CA ASP A 8 11.44 2.56 7.27
C ASP A 8 11.73 3.92 6.62
N GLU A 9 12.80 4.04 5.83
CA GLU A 9 13.10 5.24 5.05
C GLU A 9 11.95 5.63 4.12
N LEU A 10 11.33 4.64 3.47
CA LEU A 10 10.20 4.84 2.57
C LEU A 10 8.96 5.32 3.31
N LEU A 11 8.67 4.75 4.49
CA LEU A 11 7.56 5.18 5.34
C LEU A 11 7.77 6.60 5.85
N ASN A 12 9.00 6.97 6.21
CA ASN A 12 9.33 8.33 6.63
C ASN A 12 9.12 9.34 5.49
N SER A 13 9.62 9.04 4.28
CA SER A 13 9.40 9.90 3.10
C SER A 13 7.92 10.14 2.81
N LEU A 14 7.09 9.09 2.96
CA LEU A 14 5.64 9.21 2.79
C LEU A 14 5.00 10.12 3.85
N ASN A 15 5.40 9.98 5.12
CA ASN A 15 4.89 10.79 6.23
C ASN A 15 5.34 12.26 6.16
N GLU A 16 6.53 12.53 5.63
CA GLU A 16 7.05 13.90 5.47
C GLU A 16 6.37 14.65 4.32
N GLN A 17 6.04 13.95 3.23
CA GLN A 17 5.49 14.56 2.03
C GLN A 17 4.02 15.01 2.19
N PHE A 18 3.24 14.27 2.97
CA PHE A 18 1.80 14.49 3.10
C PHE A 18 1.42 14.79 4.54
N THR A 19 0.49 15.73 4.72
CA THR A 19 0.07 16.14 6.08
C THR A 19 -0.71 15.03 6.78
N GLU A 20 -0.79 15.11 8.10
CA GLU A 20 -1.58 14.19 8.93
C GLU A 20 -3.10 14.17 8.60
N TYR A 21 -3.58 15.16 7.83
CA TYR A 21 -4.97 15.27 7.37
C TYR A 21 -5.21 14.60 6.01
N ALA A 22 -4.16 14.08 5.37
CA ALA A 22 -4.27 13.48 4.04
C ALA A 22 -5.16 12.24 4.07
N GLY A 23 -5.96 12.10 3.01
CA GLY A 23 -6.78 10.92 2.76
C GLY A 23 -6.27 10.18 1.54
N TYR A 24 -5.93 8.90 1.70
CA TYR A 24 -5.37 8.07 0.64
C TYR A 24 -6.47 7.19 0.04
N GLN A 25 -6.52 7.15 -1.28
CA GLN A 25 -7.29 6.14 -2.00
C GLN A 25 -6.43 4.88 -2.21
N SER A 26 -5.15 5.08 -2.50
CA SER A 26 -4.19 3.98 -2.56
C SER A 26 -2.77 4.42 -2.25
N ILE A 27 -1.99 3.51 -1.67
CA ILE A 27 -0.55 3.60 -1.52
C ILE A 27 0.04 2.29 -2.07
N MET A 28 0.97 2.39 -3.01
CA MET A 28 1.80 1.28 -3.45
C MET A 28 3.24 1.58 -3.09
N LEU A 29 3.84 0.68 -2.32
CA LEU A 29 5.27 0.66 -2.04
C LEU A 29 5.87 -0.47 -2.88
N SER A 30 6.83 -0.18 -3.75
CA SER A 30 7.47 -1.18 -4.58
C SER A 30 8.98 -1.08 -4.54
N PHE A 31 9.63 -2.22 -4.72
CA PHE A 31 11.08 -2.33 -4.81
C PHE A 31 11.46 -3.09 -6.06
N ASP A 32 12.36 -2.49 -6.83
CA ASP A 32 13.06 -3.15 -7.91
C ASP A 32 14.56 -2.95 -7.75
N GLU A 33 15.37 -4.00 -7.96
CA GLU A 33 16.82 -3.91 -7.78
C GLU A 33 17.47 -2.86 -8.70
N ARG A 34 16.88 -2.57 -9.86
CA ARG A 34 17.43 -1.62 -10.82
C ARG A 34 16.92 -0.20 -10.60
N MET A 35 15.67 -0.07 -10.17
CA MET A 35 15.00 1.24 -10.01
C MET A 35 14.98 1.73 -8.55
N GLY A 36 15.37 0.89 -7.61
CA GLY A 36 15.30 1.16 -6.18
C GLY A 36 13.87 1.12 -5.64
N ASN A 37 13.69 1.81 -4.50
CA ASN A 37 12.40 1.97 -3.88
C ASN A 37 11.56 3.00 -4.65
N THR A 38 10.28 2.67 -4.81
CA THR A 38 9.30 3.54 -5.44
C THR A 38 8.04 3.59 -4.60
N VAL A 39 7.43 4.77 -4.53
CA VAL A 39 6.10 4.95 -3.95
C VAL A 39 5.19 5.46 -5.03
N LEU A 40 3.97 4.95 -5.11
CA LEU A 40 2.89 5.56 -5.87
C LEU A 40 1.72 5.78 -4.92
N VAL A 41 1.23 7.02 -4.84
CA VAL A 41 0.05 7.34 -4.04
C VAL A 41 -1.01 8.03 -4.87
N LYS A 42 -2.27 7.69 -4.58
CA LYS A 42 -3.43 8.48 -4.97
C LYS A 42 -4.02 9.06 -3.68
N VAL A 43 -3.95 10.37 -3.54
CA VAL A 43 -4.12 11.05 -2.24
C VAL A 43 -4.85 12.37 -2.39
N SER A 44 -5.71 12.69 -1.44
CA SER A 44 -6.17 14.04 -1.18
C SER A 44 -5.35 14.64 -0.04
N LYS A 45 -4.93 15.90 -0.18
CA LYS A 45 -4.20 16.61 0.88
C LYS A 45 -5.03 16.81 2.16
N ASP A 46 -6.35 16.68 2.04
CA ASP A 46 -7.31 16.72 3.13
C ASP A 46 -8.37 15.65 2.85
N ILE A 47 -8.61 14.75 3.81
CA ILE A 47 -9.53 13.62 3.68
C ILE A 47 -10.97 14.00 3.30
N ASN A 48 -11.37 15.26 3.50
CA ASN A 48 -12.70 15.75 3.15
C ASN A 48 -12.76 16.47 1.80
N GLN A 49 -11.62 16.68 1.13
CA GLN A 49 -11.57 17.33 -0.18
C GLN A 49 -11.74 16.32 -1.31
N ASN A 50 -12.48 16.72 -2.34
CA ASN A 50 -12.73 15.90 -3.51
C ASN A 50 -11.59 15.90 -4.53
N LYS A 51 -10.55 16.72 -4.32
CA LYS A 51 -9.37 16.76 -5.19
C LYS A 51 -8.44 15.60 -4.86
N ILE A 52 -8.18 14.74 -5.83
CA ILE A 52 -7.27 13.60 -5.74
C ILE A 52 -6.06 13.88 -6.62
N GLU A 53 -4.87 13.75 -6.07
CA GLU A 53 -3.60 13.87 -6.77
C GLU A 53 -2.92 12.51 -6.83
N GLU A 54 -2.26 12.23 -7.94
CA GLU A 54 -1.39 11.07 -8.09
C GLU A 54 0.07 11.52 -8.05
N TRP A 55 0.84 10.90 -7.17
CA TRP A 55 2.25 11.22 -6.96
C TRP A 55 3.07 9.95 -6.97
N PHE A 56 4.27 10.03 -7.54
CA PHE A 56 5.27 8.99 -7.41
C PHE A 56 6.54 9.50 -6.76
N PHE A 57 7.17 8.63 -5.98
CA PHE A 57 8.50 8.83 -5.42
C PHE A 57 9.47 7.92 -6.15
N MET A 58 10.53 8.50 -6.73
CA MET A 58 11.62 7.76 -7.36
C MET A 58 12.88 8.65 -7.34
N ASN A 59 14.06 8.03 -7.24
CA ASN A 59 15.34 8.75 -7.19
C ASN A 59 15.35 9.89 -6.14
N ASP A 60 14.87 9.60 -4.94
CA ASP A 60 14.79 10.53 -3.80
C ASP A 60 13.97 11.81 -4.05
N SER A 61 13.01 11.75 -4.98
CA SER A 61 12.18 12.89 -5.33
C SER A 61 10.71 12.51 -5.55
N TRP A 62 9.82 13.42 -5.13
CA TRP A 62 8.38 13.32 -5.37
C TRP A 62 8.00 14.10 -6.62
N GLU A 63 7.30 13.43 -7.53
CA GLU A 63 6.76 14.03 -8.75
C GLU A 63 5.25 13.81 -8.82
N LYS A 64 4.52 14.87 -9.16
CA LYS A 64 3.07 14.81 -9.38
C LYS A 64 2.80 14.35 -10.81
N ALA A 65 2.09 13.25 -10.95
CA ALA A 65 1.71 12.70 -12.24
C ALA A 65 0.38 13.28 -12.74
N GLU A 66 -0.65 13.29 -11.89
CA GLU A 66 -2.00 13.64 -12.29
C GLU A 66 -2.78 14.35 -11.16
N GLU A 67 -3.84 15.04 -11.55
CA GLU A 67 -4.84 15.60 -10.67
C GLU A 67 -6.23 15.34 -11.24
N SER A 68 -7.14 14.90 -10.39
CA SER A 68 -8.55 14.67 -10.74
C SER A 68 -9.46 15.14 -9.61
N THR A 69 -10.76 15.26 -9.91
CA THR A 69 -11.79 15.58 -8.93
C THR A 69 -12.74 14.39 -8.83
N LEU A 70 -12.99 13.93 -7.61
CA LEU A 70 -13.96 12.89 -7.31
C LEU A 70 -15.38 13.48 -7.37
N GLU A 71 -16.17 13.05 -8.35
CA GLU A 71 -17.58 13.43 -8.45
C GLU A 71 -18.44 12.45 -7.64
N LEU A 72 -19.04 12.93 -6.55
CA LEU A 72 -19.94 12.15 -5.71
C LEU A 72 -21.30 12.86 -5.62
N SER A 73 -22.40 12.13 -5.82
CA SER A 73 -23.75 12.69 -5.73
C SER A 73 -24.25 12.82 -4.29
N ASP A 74 -24.11 11.76 -3.50
CA ASP A 74 -24.75 11.65 -2.16
C ASP A 74 -23.83 11.05 -1.08
N LYS A 75 -22.53 10.94 -1.35
CA LYS A 75 -21.54 10.30 -0.46
C LYS A 75 -20.44 11.28 -0.07
N LYS A 76 -19.80 11.03 1.07
CA LYS A 76 -18.65 11.82 1.51
C LYS A 76 -17.39 11.27 0.85
N VAL A 77 -16.48 12.15 0.47
CA VAL A 77 -15.18 11.74 -0.10
C VAL A 77 -14.41 10.85 0.88
N SER A 78 -14.47 11.18 2.17
CA SER A 78 -13.83 10.41 3.25
C SER A 78 -14.35 8.98 3.43
N ASP A 79 -15.48 8.61 2.83
CA ASP A 79 -15.95 7.22 2.79
C ASP A 79 -15.08 6.34 1.86
N PHE A 80 -14.32 6.95 0.94
CA PHE A 80 -13.50 6.28 -0.07
C PHE A 80 -12.00 6.51 0.12
N LEU A 81 -11.62 7.11 1.25
CA LEU A 81 -10.24 7.40 1.62
C LEU A 81 -9.95 6.84 3.02
N PHE A 82 -8.69 6.48 3.26
CA PHE A 82 -8.16 6.16 4.59
C PHE A 82 -7.09 7.17 5.02
N SER A 83 -7.00 7.45 6.31
CA SER A 83 -5.95 8.25 6.92
C SER A 83 -4.86 7.37 7.54
N LEU A 84 -3.59 7.75 7.39
CA LEU A 84 -2.50 7.09 8.10
C LEU A 84 -2.40 7.49 9.59
N LYS A 85 -3.07 8.58 9.98
CA LYS A 85 -3.14 9.03 11.36
C LYS A 85 -4.16 8.23 12.17
N ASP A 86 -5.34 8.03 11.58
CA ASP A 86 -6.52 7.56 12.31
C ASP A 86 -6.99 6.17 11.89
N ASP A 87 -6.76 5.78 10.63
CA ASP A 87 -7.35 4.56 10.05
C ASP A 87 -6.36 3.40 9.89
N TYR A 88 -5.09 3.66 9.54
CA TYR A 88 -4.11 2.61 9.25
C TYR A 88 -2.72 2.92 9.79
N ASP A 89 -2.17 1.99 10.59
CA ASP A 89 -0.81 2.08 11.13
C ASP A 89 0.20 1.46 10.13
N LEU A 90 1.04 2.29 9.52
CA LEU A 90 2.07 1.85 8.56
C LEU A 90 3.09 0.88 9.16
N SER A 91 3.28 0.86 10.49
CA SER A 91 4.18 -0.09 11.13
C SER A 91 3.74 -1.55 10.95
N LEU A 92 2.45 -1.78 10.65
CA LEU A 92 1.90 -3.10 10.32
C LEU A 92 2.49 -3.68 9.04
N LEU A 93 2.91 -2.83 8.10
CA LEU A 93 3.38 -3.27 6.79
C LEU A 93 4.63 -4.12 6.88
N LEU A 94 5.56 -3.80 7.79
CA LEU A 94 6.75 -4.62 8.01
C LEU A 94 6.40 -6.04 8.49
N SER A 95 5.42 -6.14 9.40
CA SER A 95 4.88 -7.43 9.85
C SER A 95 4.27 -8.20 8.68
N ILE A 96 3.53 -7.52 7.80
CA ILE A 96 2.89 -8.10 6.63
C ILE A 96 3.93 -8.61 5.63
N VAL A 97 5.02 -7.87 5.38
CA VAL A 97 6.13 -8.30 4.52
C VAL A 97 6.72 -9.61 5.04
N ASN A 98 7.05 -9.65 6.32
CA ASN A 98 7.70 -10.82 6.92
C ASN A 98 6.76 -12.04 6.92
N LYS A 99 5.50 -11.86 7.33
CA LYS A 99 4.47 -12.91 7.24
C LYS A 99 4.29 -13.43 5.81
N SER A 100 4.31 -12.56 4.82
CA SER A 100 4.12 -12.93 3.41
C SER A 100 5.28 -13.78 2.90
N LYS A 101 6.53 -13.36 3.16
CA LYS A 101 7.73 -14.13 2.80
C LYS A 101 7.69 -15.52 3.44
N ASP A 102 7.44 -15.58 4.74
CA ASP A 102 7.38 -16.84 5.49
C ASP A 102 6.28 -17.77 4.97
N LYS A 103 5.09 -17.21 4.69
CA LYS A 103 3.97 -17.98 4.14
C LYS A 103 4.29 -18.62 2.80
N VAL A 104 4.92 -17.87 1.89
CA VAL A 104 5.31 -18.38 0.57
C VAL A 104 6.38 -19.47 0.70
N LYS A 105 7.42 -19.24 1.52
CA LYS A 105 8.47 -20.24 1.77
C LYS A 105 7.90 -21.53 2.36
N GLU A 106 7.00 -21.43 3.34
CA GLU A 106 6.41 -22.58 3.99
C GLU A 106 5.50 -23.38 3.05
N GLN A 107 4.62 -22.69 2.32
CA GLN A 107 3.58 -23.31 1.50
C GLN A 107 4.12 -23.89 0.20
N PHE A 108 5.02 -23.18 -0.48
CA PHE A 108 5.55 -23.58 -1.78
C PHE A 108 6.95 -24.20 -1.72
N LYS A 109 7.53 -24.31 -0.52
CA LYS A 109 8.86 -24.91 -0.27
C LYS A 109 9.99 -24.23 -1.04
N VAL A 110 9.83 -22.94 -1.33
CA VAL A 110 10.86 -22.08 -1.93
C VAL A 110 11.80 -21.53 -0.86
N LYS A 111 13.08 -21.35 -1.18
CA LYS A 111 14.09 -20.90 -0.20
C LYS A 111 14.18 -19.39 -0.11
N ASN A 112 14.26 -18.76 -1.28
CA ASN A 112 14.63 -17.36 -1.45
C ASN A 112 13.48 -16.63 -2.14
N VAL A 113 12.95 -15.64 -1.44
CA VAL A 113 11.84 -14.84 -1.94
C VAL A 113 12.05 -13.39 -1.54
N LEU A 114 11.61 -12.50 -2.41
CA LEU A 114 11.66 -11.06 -2.22
C LEU A 114 10.23 -10.50 -2.23
N CYS A 115 9.93 -9.61 -1.29
CA CYS A 115 8.70 -8.82 -1.39
C CYS A 115 8.93 -7.68 -2.38
N LYS A 116 8.26 -7.74 -3.54
CA LYS A 116 8.39 -6.77 -4.64
C LYS A 116 7.49 -5.56 -4.44
N SER A 117 6.32 -5.74 -3.81
CA SER A 117 5.43 -4.62 -3.51
C SER A 117 4.46 -4.89 -2.37
N ILE A 118 3.97 -3.82 -1.77
CA ILE A 118 2.80 -3.79 -0.90
C ILE A 118 1.84 -2.72 -1.40
N ASN A 119 0.56 -3.05 -1.47
CA ASN A 119 -0.49 -2.15 -1.88
C ASN A 119 -1.51 -2.00 -0.76
N LEU A 120 -1.85 -0.77 -0.42
CA LEU A 120 -3.01 -0.39 0.36
C LEU A 120 -4.01 0.23 -0.60
N ILE A 121 -5.19 -0.37 -0.73
CA ILE A 121 -6.19 0.03 -1.72
C ILE A 121 -7.55 0.12 -1.03
N MET A 122 -8.12 1.31 -1.00
CA MET A 122 -9.52 1.48 -0.62
C MET A 122 -10.40 1.05 -1.79
N SER A 123 -11.33 0.12 -1.54
CA SER A 123 -12.31 -0.27 -2.55
C SER A 123 -13.10 0.93 -3.07
N LYS A 124 -13.37 0.94 -4.37
CA LYS A 124 -14.29 1.92 -4.98
C LYS A 124 -15.75 1.64 -4.62
N ASP A 125 -16.03 0.40 -4.24
CA ASP A 125 -17.34 -0.04 -3.80
C ASP A 125 -17.32 -0.18 -2.29
N ARG A 126 -18.10 0.66 -1.60
CA ARG A 126 -18.36 0.50 -0.17
C ARG A 126 -19.31 -0.67 0.01
N THR A 127 -18.81 -1.78 0.52
CA THR A 127 -19.61 -3.01 0.72
C THR A 127 -20.08 -3.19 2.15
N SER A 128 -19.57 -2.35 3.06
CA SER A 128 -19.76 -2.50 4.50
C SER A 128 -20.14 -1.18 5.21
N ALA A 129 -20.63 -1.31 6.44
CA ALA A 129 -20.87 -0.14 7.30
C ALA A 129 -19.55 0.50 7.76
N ASN A 130 -18.54 -0.31 8.05
CA ASN A 130 -17.21 0.13 8.45
C ASN A 130 -16.28 0.18 7.24
N LYS A 131 -15.94 1.38 6.75
CA LYS A 131 -15.09 1.55 5.55
C LYS A 131 -13.76 0.78 5.60
N MET A 132 -13.24 0.47 6.79
CA MET A 132 -11.99 -0.27 6.92
C MET A 132 -12.09 -1.74 6.51
N ASP A 133 -13.30 -2.31 6.46
CA ASP A 133 -13.53 -3.64 5.90
C ASP A 133 -13.31 -3.64 4.37
N ASP A 134 -13.38 -2.47 3.74
CA ASP A 134 -13.17 -2.24 2.31
C ASP A 134 -11.70 -1.86 1.97
N LEU A 135 -10.82 -1.74 2.97
CA LEU A 135 -9.38 -1.53 2.77
C LEU A 135 -8.67 -2.89 2.56
N ILE A 136 -8.05 -3.03 1.40
CA ILE A 136 -7.28 -4.22 1.02
C ILE A 136 -5.80 -3.91 1.21
N THR A 137 -5.09 -4.77 1.95
CA THR A 137 -3.62 -4.79 1.96
C THR A 137 -3.13 -6.00 1.17
N GLN A 138 -2.37 -5.78 0.09
CA GLN A 138 -1.84 -6.86 -0.75
C GLN A 138 -0.32 -6.82 -0.82
N ALA A 139 0.34 -7.91 -0.43
CA ALA A 139 1.76 -8.11 -0.66
C ALA A 139 1.99 -8.95 -1.92
N THR A 140 2.95 -8.53 -2.76
CA THR A 140 3.46 -9.33 -3.87
C THR A 140 4.84 -9.85 -3.50
N VAL A 141 5.00 -11.17 -3.53
CA VAL A 141 6.23 -11.87 -3.19
C VAL A 141 6.69 -12.66 -4.42
N GLU A 142 7.94 -12.51 -4.80
CA GLU A 142 8.55 -13.19 -5.95
C GLU A 142 9.53 -14.26 -5.47
N ASN A 143 9.47 -15.44 -6.08
CA ASN A 143 10.50 -16.46 -5.94
C ASN A 143 11.71 -16.07 -6.77
N GLU A 144 12.86 -15.89 -6.12
CA GLU A 144 14.10 -15.47 -6.78
C GLU A 144 14.68 -16.56 -7.71
N GLU A 145 14.29 -17.82 -7.52
CA GLU A 145 14.80 -18.94 -8.33
C GLU A 145 14.18 -19.02 -9.73
N ASP A 146 12.88 -18.70 -9.85
CA ASP A 146 12.11 -18.89 -11.10
C ASP A 146 11.24 -17.69 -11.52
N GLY A 147 11.21 -16.62 -10.72
CA GLY A 147 10.43 -15.41 -10.99
C GLY A 147 8.92 -15.56 -10.75
N THR A 148 8.45 -16.68 -10.17
CA THR A 148 7.03 -16.87 -9.85
C THR A 148 6.59 -15.88 -8.79
N THR A 149 5.48 -15.18 -9.04
CA THR A 149 4.93 -14.16 -8.13
C THR A 149 3.69 -14.68 -7.40
N TYR A 150 3.62 -14.45 -6.10
CA TYR A 150 2.50 -14.78 -5.25
C TYR A 150 1.86 -13.50 -4.72
N LYS A 151 0.53 -13.45 -4.69
CA LYS A 151 -0.23 -12.34 -4.12
C LYS A 151 -0.90 -12.79 -2.83
N ILE A 152 -0.67 -12.05 -1.76
CA ILE A 152 -1.19 -12.36 -0.43
C ILE A 152 -2.03 -11.18 0.03
N ASN A 153 -3.32 -11.41 0.28
CA ASN A 153 -4.23 -10.37 0.76
C ASN A 153 -4.42 -10.44 2.27
N PHE A 154 -4.46 -9.28 2.90
CA PHE A 154 -4.72 -9.05 4.31
C PHE A 154 -5.82 -8.00 4.46
N ASP A 155 -6.53 -8.04 5.60
CA ASP A 155 -7.39 -6.91 5.99
C ASP A 155 -6.58 -5.73 6.55
N ALA A 156 -7.29 -4.64 6.85
CA ALA A 156 -6.78 -3.44 7.50
C ALA A 156 -6.03 -3.69 8.82
N HIS A 157 -6.22 -4.86 9.46
CA HIS A 157 -5.55 -5.21 10.72
C HIS A 157 -4.36 -6.16 10.51
N GLY A 158 -4.01 -6.47 9.27
CA GLY A 158 -2.90 -7.37 8.94
C GLY A 158 -3.21 -8.85 9.19
N ASN A 159 -4.49 -9.24 9.22
CA ASN A 159 -4.89 -10.63 9.24
C ASN A 159 -4.97 -11.18 7.82
N LEU A 160 -4.39 -12.36 7.61
CA LEU A 160 -4.40 -13.05 6.31
C LEU A 160 -5.84 -13.36 5.88
N LYS A 161 -6.20 -12.99 4.65
CA LYS A 161 -7.49 -13.31 4.03
C LYS A 161 -7.37 -14.42 3.01
N ASP A 162 -6.46 -14.25 2.06
CA ASP A 162 -6.25 -15.21 0.98
C ASP A 162 -4.79 -15.21 0.51
N LEU A 163 -4.48 -16.22 -0.30
CA LEU A 163 -3.24 -16.33 -1.04
C LEU A 163 -3.57 -16.86 -2.43
N ALA A 164 -3.09 -16.14 -3.45
CA ALA A 164 -3.21 -16.51 -4.85
C ALA A 164 -1.81 -16.62 -5.50
N ASN A 165 -1.70 -17.54 -6.46
CA ASN A 165 -0.57 -17.70 -7.36
C ASN A 165 -1.02 -17.34 -8.76
#